data_AF-A0A1X0WZ38-F1
#
_entry.id   AF-A0A1X0WZ38-F1
#
_cell.length_a   1.000
_cell.length_b   1.000
_cell.length_c   1.000
_cell.angle_alpha   90.00
_cell.angle_beta   90.00
_cell.angle_gamma   90.00
#
_symmetry.space_group_name_H-M   'P 1'
#
loop_
_entity.id
_entity.type
_entity.pdbx_description
1 polymer ?
#
loop_
_entity_poly.entity_id
_entity_poly.type
_entity_poly.pdbx_seq_one_letter_code
_entity_poly.pdbx_strand_id
1 'polypeptide(L)' 'MKYNKQIMIDGLKRSIEQASVKIEKLSEPCVKSLVHSRSAECDFWKKKLKKMEAQLEELENESGRID' A
#
# COMPACT_ATOMS: atom_id res chain seq x y z
N MET A 1 3.84 3.33 -26.55
CA MET A 1 2.96 3.19 -25.37
C MET A 1 3.78 3.19 -24.07
N LYS A 2 4.52 4.27 -23.78
CA LYS A 2 5.41 4.37 -22.59
C LYS A 2 4.69 4.91 -21.34
N TYR A 3 3.55 5.59 -21.55
CA TYR A 3 2.75 6.25 -20.50
C TYR A 3 2.09 5.28 -19.50
N ASN A 4 1.76 4.05 -19.89
CA ASN A 4 1.04 3.14 -18.99
C ASN A 4 1.87 2.72 -17.77
N LYS A 5 3.17 2.44 -17.92
CA LYS A 5 3.98 1.94 -16.79
C LYS A 5 4.20 3.01 -15.71
N GLN A 6 4.46 4.26 -16.12
CA GLN A 6 4.64 5.36 -15.17
C GLN A 6 3.34 5.68 -14.42
N ILE A 7 2.19 5.65 -15.11
CA ILE A 7 0.87 5.87 -14.51
C ILE A 7 0.54 4.74 -13.51
N MET A 8 0.90 3.50 -13.83
CA MET A 8 0.71 2.37 -12.92
C MET A 8 1.55 2.52 -11.64
N ILE A 9 2.82 2.91 -11.78
CA ILE A 9 3.72 3.19 -10.65
C ILE A 9 3.20 4.36 -9.81
N ASP A 10 2.79 5.46 -10.44
CA ASP A 10 2.26 6.64 -9.75
C ASP A 10 0.95 6.33 -9.01
N GLY A 11 0.06 5.56 -9.64
CA GLY A 11 -1.17 5.06 -9.03
C GLY A 11 -0.93 4.15 -7.83
N LEU A 12 0.09 3.28 -7.91
CA LEU A 12 0.54 2.45 -6.79
C LEU A 12 1.07 3.30 -5.64
N LYS A 13 1.95 4.28 -5.91
CA LYS A 13 2.47 5.20 -4.90
C LYS A 13 1.38 5.99 -4.19
N ARG A 14 0.41 6.52 -4.96
CA ARG A 14 -0.74 7.24 -4.40
C ARG A 14 -1.64 6.34 -3.55
N SER A 15 -1.79 5.07 -3.94
CA SER A 15 -2.54 4.09 -3.16
C SER A 15 -1.85 3.74 -1.84
N ILE A 16 -0.51 3.65 -1.84
CA ILE A 16 0.31 3.45 -0.65
C ILE A 16 0.16 4.63 0.32
N GLU A 17 0.26 5.86 -0.17
CA GLU A 17 0.07 7.06 0.66
C GLU A 17 -1.31 7.09 1.33
N GLN A 18 -2.37 6.81 0.57
CA GLN A 18 -3.73 6.72 1.11
C GLN A 18 -3.87 5.61 2.17
N ALA A 19 -3.21 4.46 1.97
CA ALA A 19 -3.22 3.37 2.94
C ALA A 19 -2.47 3.75 4.22
N SER A 20 -1.33 4.43 4.13
CA SER A 20 -0.59 4.94 5.29
C SER A 20 -1.41 5.94 6.10
N VAL A 21 -2.07 6.90 5.43
CA VAL A 21 -2.97 7.85 6.10
C VAL A 21 -4.14 7.14 6.81
N LYS A 22 -4.67 6.07 6.21
CA LYS A 22 -5.71 5.26 6.87
C LYS A 22 -5.17 4.56 8.11
N ILE A 23 -3.97 3.98 8.05
CA ILE A 23 -3.33 3.34 9.22
C ILE A 23 -3.12 4.37 10.34
N GLU A 24 -2.67 5.57 10.02
CA GLU A 24 -2.48 6.65 11.01
C GLU A 24 -3.80 7.01 11.71
N LYS A 25 -4.88 7.21 10.95
CA LYS A 25 -6.23 7.44 11.49
C LYS A 25 -6.79 6.28 12.31
N LEU A 26 -6.43 5.05 11.95
CA LEU A 26 -6.82 3.85 12.70
C LEU A 26 -6.00 3.70 13.98
N SER A 27 -4.78 4.22 14.01
CA SER A 27 -3.91 4.26 15.19
C SER A 27 -4.32 5.32 16.21
N GLU A 28 -5.16 6.29 15.83
CA GLU A 28 -5.74 7.24 16.77
C GLU A 28 -6.57 6.52 17.86
N PRO A 29 -6.58 7.04 19.09
CA PRO A 29 -7.32 6.44 20.19
C PRO A 29 -8.79 6.31 19.83
N CYS A 30 -9.34 5.10 19.98
CA CYS A 30 -10.72 4.79 19.66
C CYS A 30 -11.46 4.21 20.87
N VAL A 31 -12.78 4.13 20.77
CA VAL A 31 -13.63 3.50 21.78
C VAL A 31 -13.21 2.03 21.99
N LYS A 32 -13.20 1.58 23.24
CA LYS A 32 -12.66 0.26 23.63
C LYS A 32 -13.29 -0.92 22.87
N SER A 33 -14.56 -0.80 22.48
CA SER A 33 -15.28 -1.80 21.70
C SER A 33 -14.76 -1.97 20.27
N LEU A 34 -14.15 -0.92 19.68
CA LEU A 34 -13.64 -0.92 18.31
C LEU A 34 -12.13 -1.16 18.23
N VAL A 35 -11.44 -1.32 19.36
CA VAL A 35 -9.98 -1.51 19.39
C VAL A 35 -9.58 -2.78 18.63
N HIS A 36 -10.31 -3.88 18.81
CA HIS A 36 -10.01 -5.13 18.11
C HIS A 36 -10.24 -5.04 16.60
N SER A 37 -11.35 -4.41 16.17
CA SER A 37 -11.66 -4.24 14.75
C SER A 37 -10.66 -3.30 14.06
N ARG A 38 -10.30 -2.18 14.71
CA ARG A 38 -9.27 -1.27 14.21
C ARG A 38 -7.89 -1.90 14.15
N SER A 39 -7.51 -2.71 15.14
CA SER A 39 -6.24 -3.45 15.10
C SER A 39 -6.19 -4.41 13.92
N ALA A 40 -7.27 -5.18 13.69
CA ALA A 40 -7.37 -6.09 12.56
C ALA A 40 -7.31 -5.33 11.21
N GLU A 41 -7.95 -4.16 11.13
CA GLU A 41 -7.90 -3.30 9.95
C GLU A 41 -6.50 -2.73 9.70
N CYS A 42 -5.82 -2.25 10.74
CA CYS A 42 -4.41 -1.83 10.68
C CYS A 42 -3.50 -2.95 10.16
N ASP A 43 -3.63 -4.16 10.71
CA ASP A 43 -2.81 -5.31 10.31
C ASP A 43 -3.10 -5.74 8.86
N PHE A 44 -4.36 -5.63 8.42
CA PHE A 44 -4.73 -5.83 7.04
C PHE A 44 -4.07 -4.81 6.11
N TRP A 45 -4.12 -3.52 6.44
CA TRP A 45 -3.49 -2.47 5.63
C TRP A 45 -1.97 -2.61 5.59
N LYS A 46 -1.31 -2.97 6.71
CA LYS A 46 0.14 -3.28 6.73
C LYS A 46 0.51 -4.44 5.80
N LYS A 47 -0.29 -5.52 5.78
CA LYS A 47 -0.07 -6.64 4.85
C LYS A 47 -0.29 -6.21 3.40
N LYS A 48 -1.25 -5.33 3.15
CA LYS A 48 -1.56 -4.81 1.81
C LYS A 48 -0.44 -3.89 1.29
N LEU A 49 0.12 -3.03 2.15
CA LEU A 49 1.27 -2.19 1.83
C LEU A 49 2.47 -3.01 1.36
N LYS A 50 2.86 -4.04 2.13
CA LYS A 50 3.96 -4.94 1.74
C LYS A 50 3.75 -5.59 0.36
N LYS A 51 2.50 -5.94 0.03
CA LYS A 51 2.18 -6.48 -1.30
C LYS A 51 2.31 -5.43 -2.40
N MET A 52 1.82 -4.21 -2.16
CA MET A 52 1.94 -3.11 -3.12
C MET A 52 3.40 -2.71 -3.37
N GLU A 53 4.22 -2.70 -2.32
CA GLU A 53 5.66 -2.46 -2.42
C GLU A 53 6.36 -3.56 -3.22
N ALA A 54 6.05 -4.84 -2.95
CA ALA A 54 6.60 -5.96 -3.72
C ALA A 54 6.17 -5.92 -5.19
N GLN A 55 4.93 -5.52 -5.50
CA GLN A 55 4.47 -5.33 -6.88
C GLN A 55 5.22 -4.18 -7.57
N LEU A 56 5.55 -3.12 -6.84
CA LEU A 56 6.36 -2.01 -7.32
C LEU A 56 7.77 -2.49 -7.68
N GLU A 57 8.41 -3.22 -6.78
CA GLU A 57 9.74 -3.80 -6.98
C GLU A 57 9.75 -4.81 -8.14
N GLU A 58 8.72 -5.65 -8.29
CA GLU A 58 8.59 -6.57 -9.41
C GLU A 58 8.43 -5.83 -10.74
N LEU A 59 7.61 -4.77 -10.79
CA LEU A 59 7.46 -3.94 -11.99
C LEU A 59 8.75 -3.21 -12.36
N GLU A 60 9.54 -2.77 -11.38
CA GLU A 60 10.85 -2.16 -11.59
C GLU A 60 11.88 -3.22 -12.04
N ASN A 61 11.91 -4.41 -11.42
CA ASN A 61 12.85 -5.48 -11.76
C ASN A 61 12.53 -6.18 -13.09
N GLU A 62 11.25 -6.40 -13.44
CA GLU A 62 10.85 -6.95 -14.75
C GLU A 62 11.36 -6.05 -15.89
N SER A 63 11.44 -4.73 -15.64
CA SER A 63 11.97 -3.79 -16.62
C SER A 63 13.50 -3.89 -16.82
N GLY A 64 14.23 -4.47 -15.87
CA GLY A 64 15.70 -4.62 -15.92
C GLY A 64 16.18 -6.00 -16.38
N ARG A 65 15.29 -6.99 -16.54
CA ARG A 65 15.65 -8.38 -16.89
C ARG A 65 15.47 -8.74 -18.37
N ILE A 66 15.20 -7.74 -19.21
CA ILE A 66 15.24 -7.88 -20.67
C ILE A 66 16.69 -7.63 -21.10
N ASP A 67 17.52 -8.68 -21.01
CA ASP A 67 18.78 -8.82 -21.76
C ASP A 67 18.75 -10.17 -22.48
#